data_AF-A0AAD4F2R7-F1
#
_entry.id   AF-A0AAD4F2R7-F1
#
_cell.length_a   1.000
_cell.length_b   1.000
_cell.length_c   1.000
_cell.angle_alpha   90.00
_cell.angle_beta   90.00
_cell.angle_gamma   90.00
#
_symmetry.space_group_name_H-M   'P 1'
#
loop_
_entity.id
_entity.type
_entity.pdbx_description
1 polymer ?
#
loop_
_entity_poly.entity_id
_entity_poly.type
_entity_poly.pdbx_seq_one_letter_code
_entity_poly.pdbx_strand_id
1 'polypeptide(L)'
;MPASRPSSQVPADETPERPRLTDGEKKANHIASEQKRRQAIREGFDRLSCLVPGLHGQARSEGVVLHGTVDYIKTLLVERRSMIETLEAKGVAVDPEMKKYVFDYGLSKSCVWEFEPVVGHV
;
A
#
# COMPACT_ATOMS: atom_id res chain seq x y z
N MET A 1 45.58 3.46 -32.39
CA MET A 1 45.53 2.75 -31.09
C MET A 1 44.07 2.43 -30.77
N PRO A 2 43.52 1.27 -31.17
CA PRO A 2 42.21 0.82 -30.67
C PRO A 2 42.40 0.00 -29.39
N ALA A 3 41.75 0.44 -28.30
CA ALA A 3 41.77 -0.24 -27.01
C ALA A 3 40.89 -1.50 -27.05
N SER A 4 41.52 -2.66 -26.85
CA SER A 4 40.87 -3.96 -26.69
C SER A 4 39.99 -3.97 -25.43
N ARG A 5 38.72 -4.28 -25.61
CA ARG A 5 37.74 -4.56 -24.54
C ARG A 5 38.19 -5.84 -23.81
N PRO A 6 38.42 -5.85 -22.49
CA PRO A 6 38.75 -7.09 -21.80
C PRO A 6 37.48 -7.96 -21.76
N SER A 7 37.56 -9.09 -22.46
CA SER A 7 36.63 -10.21 -22.34
C SER A 7 36.63 -10.66 -20.89
N SER A 8 35.57 -10.38 -20.15
CA SER A 8 35.33 -10.95 -18.83
C SER A 8 35.07 -12.45 -19.00
N GLN A 9 36.16 -13.22 -19.02
CA GLN A 9 36.16 -14.64 -18.69
C GLN A 9 35.58 -14.76 -17.29
N VAL A 10 34.36 -15.30 -17.18
CA VAL A 10 33.80 -15.73 -15.91
C VAL A 10 34.51 -17.04 -15.56
N PRO A 11 35.33 -17.09 -14.50
CA PRO A 11 35.92 -18.35 -14.08
C PRO A 11 34.79 -19.25 -13.58
N ALA A 12 34.67 -20.43 -14.19
CA ALA A 12 33.92 -21.53 -13.65
C ALA A 12 34.67 -22.01 -12.40
N ASP A 13 34.19 -21.60 -11.22
CA ASP A 13 34.71 -22.07 -9.94
C ASP A 13 33.54 -22.35 -8.99
N GLU A 14 33.23 -23.63 -8.88
CA GLU A 14 32.96 -24.36 -7.64
C GLU A 14 32.22 -23.58 -6.54
N THR A 15 30.91 -23.45 -6.69
CA THR A 15 30.02 -23.47 -5.52
C THR A 15 29.40 -24.85 -5.47
N PRO A 16 29.29 -25.51 -4.29
CA PRO A 16 28.68 -26.83 -4.19
C PRO A 16 27.34 -26.73 -4.89
N GLU A 17 27.15 -27.58 -5.91
CA GLU A 17 25.94 -27.64 -6.72
C GLU A 17 24.76 -27.47 -5.78
N ARG A 18 24.13 -26.28 -5.78
CA ARG A 18 22.81 -26.14 -5.19
C ARG A 18 22.00 -27.14 -5.99
N PRO A 19 21.59 -28.28 -5.40
CA PRO A 19 20.89 -29.30 -6.17
C PRO A 19 19.73 -28.56 -6.82
N ARG A 20 19.56 -28.71 -8.14
CA ARG A 20 18.37 -28.19 -8.80
C ARG A 20 17.20 -28.76 -8.00
N LEU A 21 16.49 -27.87 -7.28
CA LEU A 21 15.43 -28.25 -6.35
C LEU A 21 14.59 -29.35 -7.02
N THR A 22 14.51 -30.50 -6.38
CA THR A 22 13.68 -31.60 -6.86
C THR A 22 12.24 -31.10 -7.03
N ASP A 23 11.44 -31.75 -7.88
CA ASP A 23 10.07 -31.28 -8.10
C ASP A 23 9.24 -31.23 -6.80
N GLY A 24 9.58 -32.09 -5.82
CA GLY A 24 9.06 -32.05 -4.46
C GLY A 24 9.52 -30.81 -3.67
N GLU A 25 10.80 -30.46 -3.70
CA GLU A 25 11.34 -29.28 -3.02
C GLU A 25 10.87 -27.97 -3.66
N LYS A 26 10.71 -27.91 -4.99
CA LYS A 26 10.11 -26.75 -5.67
C LYS A 26 8.67 -26.53 -5.22
N LYS A 27 7.89 -27.61 -5.11
CA LYS A 27 6.50 -27.54 -4.64
C LYS A 27 6.43 -27.07 -3.18
N ALA A 28 7.29 -27.58 -2.32
CA ALA A 28 7.40 -27.13 -0.93
C ALA A 28 7.82 -25.65 -0.84
N ASN A 29 8.82 -25.24 -1.61
CA ASN A 29 9.30 -23.86 -1.64
C ASN A 29 8.24 -22.89 -2.16
N HIS A 30 7.50 -23.26 -3.21
CA HIS A 30 6.38 -22.48 -3.73
C HIS A 30 5.30 -22.27 -2.66
N ILE A 31 4.90 -23.32 -1.95
CA ILE A 31 3.91 -23.23 -0.85
C ILE A 31 4.43 -22.32 0.27
N ALA A 32 5.68 -22.50 0.69
CA ALA A 32 6.28 -21.70 1.76
C ALA A 32 6.40 -20.21 1.39
N SER A 33 6.86 -19.91 0.17
CA SER A 33 6.96 -18.55 -0.36
C SER A 33 5.59 -17.88 -0.40
N GLU A 34 4.56 -18.60 -0.85
CA GLU A 34 3.20 -18.09 -0.94
C GLU A 34 2.57 -17.86 0.44
N GLN A 35 2.78 -18.76 1.39
CA GLN A 35 2.34 -18.57 2.77
C GLN A 35 2.98 -17.32 3.39
N LYS A 36 4.29 -17.15 3.20
CA LYS A 36 5.01 -15.94 3.65
C LYS A 36 4.45 -14.68 3.00
N ARG A 37 4.20 -14.71 1.69
CA ARG A 37 3.59 -13.58 0.96
C ARG A 37 2.23 -13.21 1.55
N ARG A 38 1.36 -14.20 1.76
CA ARG A 38 0.02 -13.99 2.33
C ARG A 38 0.07 -13.49 3.76
N GLN A 39 0.99 -13.99 4.57
CA GLN A 39 1.18 -13.55 5.94
C GLN A 39 1.60 -12.07 5.98
N ALA A 40 2.56 -11.66 5.15
CA ALA A 40 2.99 -10.27 5.05
C ALA A 40 1.85 -9.32 4.62
N ILE A 41 0.98 -9.76 3.72
CA ILE A 41 -0.20 -8.99 3.30
C ILE A 41 -1.17 -8.80 4.48
N ARG A 42 -1.49 -9.87 5.21
CA ARG A 42 -2.38 -9.79 6.39
C ARG A 42 -1.84 -8.86 7.45
N GLU A 43 -0.55 -8.97 7.78
CA GLU A 43 0.10 -8.07 8.72
C GLU A 43 0.03 -6.60 8.27
N GLY A 44 0.06 -6.35 6.95
CA GLY A 44 -0.19 -5.03 6.39
C GLY A 44 -1.59 -4.50 6.71
N PHE A 45 -2.62 -5.33 6.48
CA PHE A 45 -4.01 -4.97 6.79
C PHE A 45 -4.27 -4.81 8.29
N ASP A 46 -3.67 -5.66 9.13
CA ASP A 46 -3.74 -5.53 10.59
C ASP A 46 -3.17 -4.17 11.02
N ARG A 47 -1.99 -3.78 10.52
CA ARG A 47 -1.40 -2.47 10.80
C ARG A 47 -2.28 -1.32 10.33
N LEU A 48 -2.84 -1.39 9.12
CA LEU A 48 -3.77 -0.38 8.63
C LEU A 48 -5.00 -0.24 9.54
N SER A 49 -5.56 -1.37 9.99
CA SER A 49 -6.75 -1.40 10.85
C SER A 49 -6.54 -0.74 12.22
N CYS A 50 -5.30 -0.74 12.72
CA CYS A 50 -4.91 -0.06 13.96
C CYS A 50 -4.66 1.45 13.77
N LEU A 51 -4.29 1.88 12.56
CA LEU A 51 -4.01 3.29 12.26
C LEU A 51 -5.28 4.09 11.99
N VAL A 52 -6.28 3.46 11.36
CA VAL A 52 -7.53 4.12 10.98
C VAL A 52 -8.54 4.01 12.12
N PRO A 53 -9.03 5.14 12.66
CA PRO A 53 -10.06 5.14 13.68
C PRO A 53 -11.31 4.38 13.20
N GLY A 54 -11.90 3.55 14.07
CA GLY A 54 -13.11 2.80 13.77
C GLY A 54 -12.94 1.49 12.99
N LEU A 55 -11.73 1.16 12.49
CA LEU A 55 -11.47 -0.08 11.74
C LEU A 55 -10.82 -1.21 12.56
N HIS A 56 -10.70 -1.04 13.87
CA HIS A 56 -10.05 -2.02 14.75
C HIS A 56 -10.76 -3.37 14.69
N GLY A 57 -10.01 -4.43 14.39
CA GLY A 57 -10.56 -5.79 14.28
C GLY A 57 -11.25 -6.11 12.94
N GLN A 58 -11.29 -5.17 11.99
CA GLN A 58 -11.86 -5.39 10.65
C GLN A 58 -10.84 -5.87 9.60
N ALA A 59 -9.63 -6.24 10.01
CA ALA A 59 -8.56 -6.69 9.11
C ALA A 59 -8.92 -7.92 8.24
N ARG A 60 -10.01 -8.62 8.56
CA ARG A 60 -10.56 -9.74 7.78
C ARG A 60 -11.31 -9.29 6.51
N SER A 61 -11.72 -8.02 6.42
CA SER A 61 -12.51 -7.48 5.31
C SER A 61 -11.68 -6.47 4.51
N GLU A 62 -10.91 -6.97 3.54
CA GLU A 62 -9.97 -6.15 2.74
C GLU A 62 -10.64 -4.90 2.13
N GLY A 63 -11.82 -5.05 1.54
CA GLY A 63 -12.55 -3.92 0.94
C GLY A 63 -12.99 -2.86 1.95
N VAL A 64 -13.41 -3.27 3.15
CA VAL A 64 -13.81 -2.34 4.22
C VAL A 64 -12.61 -1.57 4.74
N VAL A 65 -11.47 -2.25 4.93
CA VAL A 65 -10.24 -1.60 5.38
C VAL A 65 -9.75 -0.57 4.38
N LEU A 66 -9.70 -0.92 3.09
CA LEU A 66 -9.26 0.01 2.04
C LEU A 66 -10.20 1.21 1.90
N HIS A 67 -11.52 0.96 1.89
CA HIS A 67 -12.50 2.04 1.76
C HIS A 67 -12.46 3.00 2.95
N GLY A 68 -12.51 2.46 4.17
CA GLY A 68 -12.43 3.28 5.38
C GLY A 68 -11.11 4.04 5.50
N THR A 69 -10.00 3.48 5.02
CA THR A 69 -8.70 4.18 4.95
C THR A 69 -8.76 5.37 4.00
N VAL A 70 -9.35 5.20 2.82
CA VAL A 70 -9.52 6.30 1.84
C VAL A 70 -10.38 7.42 2.43
N ASP A 71 -11.47 7.08 3.11
CA ASP A 71 -12.36 8.07 3.72
C ASP A 71 -11.70 8.81 4.89
N TYR A 72 -10.88 8.11 5.68
CA TYR A 72 -10.10 8.75 6.72
C TYR A 72 -9.06 9.72 6.14
N ILE A 73 -8.36 9.35 5.06
CA ILE A 73 -7.44 10.25 4.36
C ILE A 73 -8.16 11.51 3.87
N LYS A 74 -9.36 11.38 3.28
CA LYS A 74 -10.16 12.53 2.86
C LYS A 74 -10.49 13.46 4.04
N THR A 75 -10.86 12.88 5.18
CA THR A 75 -11.16 13.64 6.41
C THR A 75 -9.94 14.42 6.90
N LEU A 76 -8.77 13.76 6.96
CA LEU A 76 -7.51 14.41 7.35
C LEU A 76 -7.11 15.56 6.42
N LEU A 77 -7.39 15.44 5.12
CA LEU A 77 -7.12 16.54 4.16
C LEU A 77 -8.02 17.74 4.40
N VAL A 78 -9.30 17.52 4.73
CA VAL A 78 -10.25 18.59 5.08
C VAL A 78 -9.81 19.27 6.39
N GLU A 79 -9.48 18.49 7.42
CA GLU A 79 -8.98 19.00 8.69
C GLU A 79 -7.71 19.83 8.50
N ARG A 80 -6.75 19.32 7.71
CA ARG A 80 -5.53 20.04 7.36
C ARG A 80 -5.83 21.39 6.72
N ARG A 81 -6.78 21.44 5.78
CA ARG A 81 -7.21 22.70 5.14
C ARG A 81 -7.73 23.69 6.18
N SER A 82 -8.64 23.25 7.04
CA SER A 82 -9.23 24.10 8.08
C SER A 82 -8.17 24.64 9.05
N MET A 83 -7.19 23.82 9.43
CA MET A 83 -6.08 24.26 10.30
C MET A 83 -5.23 25.33 9.62
N ILE A 84 -4.91 25.17 8.33
CA ILE A 84 -4.14 26.15 7.57
C ILE A 84 -4.88 27.47 7.45
N GLU A 85 -6.17 27.45 7.09
CA GLU A 85 -7.01 28.64 7.03
C GLU A 85 -7.08 29.35 8.39
N THR A 86 -7.19 28.58 9.48
CA THR A 86 -7.20 29.14 10.84
C THR A 86 -5.87 29.80 11.21
N LEU A 87 -4.74 29.23 10.81
CA LEU A 87 -3.41 29.80 11.06
C LEU A 87 -3.19 31.08 10.26
N GLU A 88 -3.59 31.10 9.00
CA GLU A 88 -3.51 32.28 8.14
C GLU A 88 -4.41 33.42 8.64
N ALA A 89 -5.63 33.10 9.08
CA ALA A 89 -6.53 34.07 9.69
C ALA A 89 -5.96 34.68 10.98
N LYS A 90 -5.11 33.93 11.70
CA LYS A 90 -4.37 34.42 12.87
C LYS A 90 -3.08 35.16 12.51
N GLY A 91 -2.78 35.34 11.22
CA GLY A 91 -1.60 36.04 10.73
C GLY A 91 -0.32 35.20 10.73
N VAL A 92 -0.42 33.89 10.94
CA VAL A 92 0.74 32.97 10.88
C VAL A 92 0.90 32.47 9.46
N ALA A 93 2.02 32.82 8.82
CA ALA A 93 2.33 32.34 7.49
C ALA A 93 2.65 30.84 7.51
N VAL A 94 1.83 30.04 6.83
CA VAL A 94 2.09 28.60 6.63
C VAL A 94 2.96 28.42 5.39
N ASP A 95 4.00 27.59 5.52
CA ASP A 95 4.90 27.21 4.44
C ASP A 95 4.12 26.73 3.19
N PRO A 96 4.41 27.26 1.98
CA PRO A 96 3.81 26.80 0.73
C PRO A 96 3.88 25.27 0.51
N GLU A 97 4.94 24.60 0.98
CA GLU A 97 5.07 23.14 0.88
C GLU A 97 3.94 22.42 1.64
N MET A 98 3.51 22.97 2.77
CA MET A 98 2.39 22.44 3.55
C MET A 98 1.02 22.67 2.89
N LYS A 99 0.95 23.50 1.84
CA LYS A 99 -0.29 23.78 1.09
C LYS A 99 -0.42 22.96 -0.18
N LYS A 100 0.65 22.31 -0.63
CA LYS A 100 0.74 21.59 -1.92
C LYS A 100 -0.37 20.56 -2.15
N TYR A 101 -0.86 19.91 -1.10
CA TYR A 101 -1.88 18.86 -1.18
C TYR A 101 -3.25 19.28 -0.65
N VAL A 102 -3.43 20.57 -0.37
CA VAL A 102 -4.67 21.11 0.23
C VAL A 102 -5.73 21.39 -0.85
N PHE A 103 -5.31 21.57 -2.11
CA PHE A 103 -6.15 22.12 -3.18
C PHE A 103 -6.64 21.13 -4.23
N ASP A 104 -6.30 19.84 -4.16
CA ASP A 104 -6.63 18.91 -5.25
C ASP A 104 -7.23 17.57 -4.78
N TYR A 105 -8.35 17.66 -4.07
CA TYR A 105 -9.33 16.57 -4.02
C TYR A 105 -10.69 17.15 -4.33
N GLY A 106 -10.88 17.53 -5.59
CA GLY A 106 -12.19 17.64 -6.20
C GLY A 106 -12.85 16.27 -6.20
N LEU A 107 -13.45 15.90 -5.06
CA LEU A 107 -14.49 14.89 -4.98
C LEU A 107 -15.64 15.34 -5.88
N SER A 108 -15.58 14.99 -7.15
CA SER A 108 -16.77 14.98 -7.98
C SER A 108 -17.79 14.08 -7.26
N LYS A 109 -18.99 14.62 -7.05
CA LYS A 109 -20.09 14.00 -6.31
C LYS A 109 -20.62 12.70 -6.95
N SER A 110 -19.94 12.12 -7.95
CA SER A 110 -20.42 10.97 -8.73
C SER A 110 -19.93 9.61 -8.23
N CYS A 111 -18.99 9.53 -7.27
CA CYS A 111 -18.64 8.27 -6.61
C CYS A 111 -19.47 8.07 -5.33
N VAL A 112 -20.78 8.09 -5.47
CA VAL A 112 -21.65 7.37 -4.54
C VAL A 112 -21.56 5.91 -4.98
N TRP A 113 -20.79 5.11 -4.25
CA TRP A 113 -20.88 3.66 -4.36
C TRP A 113 -22.18 3.26 -3.65
N GLU A 114 -23.30 3.37 -4.36
CA GLU A 114 -24.57 2.81 -3.93
C GLU A 114 -24.40 1.30 -3.85
N PHE A 115 -24.14 0.83 -2.64
CA PHE A 115 -24.14 -0.58 -2.29
C PHE A 115 -25.60 -1.03 -2.28
N GLU A 116 -26.14 -1.38 -3.45
CA GLU A 116 -27.47 -1.99 -3.51
C GLU A 116 -27.44 -3.29 -2.70
N PRO A 117 -28.30 -3.44 -1.68
CA PRO A 117 -28.40 -4.69 -0.96
C PRO A 117 -28.93 -5.75 -1.93
N VAL A 118 -28.15 -6.79 -2.18
CA VAL A 118 -28.59 -7.98 -2.91
C VAL A 118 -29.71 -8.62 -2.08
N VAL A 119 -30.95 -8.24 -2.39
CA VAL A 119 -32.15 -8.91 -1.91
C VAL A 119 -32.26 -10.25 -2.65
N GLY A 120 -31.69 -11.28 -2.02
CA GLY A 120 -31.89 -12.67 -2.44
C GLY A 120 -33.36 -13.02 -2.37
N HIS A 121 -33.98 -13.23 -3.53
CA HIS A 121 -35.24 -13.95 -3.63
C HIS A 121 -34.95 -15.45 -3.59
N VAL A 122 -35.69 -16.14 -2.72
CA VAL A 122 -35.86 -17.60 -2.67
C VAL A 122 -36.74 -18.05 -3.83
#